data_AF-A0AAD7EQI3-F1
#
_entry.id   AF-A0AAD7EQI3-F1
#
_cell.length_a   1.000
_cell.length_b   1.000
_cell.length_c   1.000
_cell.angle_alpha   90.00
_cell.angle_beta   90.00
_cell.angle_gamma   90.00
#
_symmetry.space_group_name_H-M   'P 1'
#
loop_
_entity.id
_entity.type
_entity.pdbx_description
1 polymer ?
#
loop_
_entity_poly.entity_id
_entity_poly.type
_entity_poly.pdbx_seq_one_letter_code
_entity_poly.pdbx_strand_id
1 'polypeptide(L)'
;MSWSHAFCRVAMILKRASPVSPLSERSNIPRALEIRSIPLHSGIGDSESLASLGISPVHDLPSVGRNLSDHPHVRISWLVNSTKTFDNAERHATIASEELEEWLTTKTGPLIDSIISQIGWLRLPDN
;
A
#
# COMPACT_ATOMS: atom_id res chain seq x y z
N MET A 1 -8.46 -46.06 -24.15
CA MET A 1 -7.47 -46.51 -23.14
C MET A 1 -6.74 -45.25 -22.68
N SER A 2 -7.38 -44.34 -21.93
CA SER A 2 -7.51 -44.30 -20.46
C SER A 2 -6.16 -44.28 -19.73
N TRP A 3 -5.69 -43.07 -19.40
CA TRP A 3 -4.84 -42.82 -18.24
C TRP A 3 -5.46 -41.65 -17.46
N SER A 4 -6.27 -42.02 -16.47
CA SER A 4 -6.69 -41.15 -15.37
C SER A 4 -6.17 -41.77 -14.07
N HIS A 5 -5.91 -40.91 -13.08
CA HIS A 5 -5.79 -41.21 -11.65
C HIS A 5 -4.44 -41.77 -11.14
N ALA A 6 -3.50 -40.88 -10.81
CA ALA A 6 -2.41 -41.23 -9.87
C ALA A 6 -1.86 -40.04 -9.06
N PHE A 7 -2.63 -38.97 -8.81
CA PHE A 7 -2.17 -37.87 -7.93
C PHE A 7 -3.23 -37.33 -6.95
N CYS A 8 -4.29 -38.11 -6.69
CA CYS A 8 -5.24 -37.84 -5.61
C CYS A 8 -5.21 -38.96 -4.57
N ARG A 9 -4.31 -38.86 -3.58
CA ARG A 9 -4.44 -39.38 -2.19
C ARG A 9 -3.06 -39.51 -1.50
N VAL A 10 -2.43 -38.38 -1.14
CA VAL A 10 -1.47 -38.34 -0.01
C VAL A 10 -1.51 -36.99 0.74
N ALA A 11 -2.05 -35.90 0.17
CA ALA A 11 -2.04 -34.57 0.82
C ALA A 11 -3.19 -34.32 1.83
N MET A 12 -3.71 -35.36 2.49
CA MET A 12 -4.66 -35.20 3.60
C MET A 12 -4.19 -36.10 4.74
N ILE A 13 -4.02 -35.50 5.93
CA ILE A 13 -3.47 -36.06 7.18
C ILE A 13 -1.97 -35.80 7.37
N LEU A 14 -1.63 -34.54 7.68
CA LEU A 14 -0.61 -34.18 8.69
C LEU A 14 -0.67 -32.67 9.00
N LYS A 15 -1.80 -32.25 9.60
CA LYS A 15 -1.80 -31.11 10.53
C LYS A 15 -1.12 -31.62 11.81
N ARG A 16 0.15 -31.28 12.03
CA ARG A 16 0.79 -31.26 13.37
C ARG A 16 2.03 -30.38 13.33
N ALA A 17 1.90 -29.22 14.00
CA ALA A 17 2.93 -28.42 14.65
C ALA A 17 4.33 -28.43 14.03
N SER A 18 4.65 -27.40 13.24
CA SER A 18 6.04 -26.94 13.10
C SER A 18 6.35 -26.03 14.29
N PRO A 19 7.43 -26.27 15.06
CA PRO A 19 7.86 -25.35 16.10
C PRO A 19 8.31 -24.05 15.44
N VAL A 20 7.66 -22.94 15.79
CA VAL A 20 8.15 -21.60 15.47
C VAL A 20 9.48 -21.43 16.20
N SER A 21 10.57 -21.36 15.46
CA SER A 21 11.86 -20.93 16.02
C SER A 21 11.71 -19.52 16.58
N PRO A 22 12.28 -19.20 17.76
CA PRO A 22 12.28 -17.83 18.25
C PRO A 22 13.15 -17.02 17.28
N LEU A 23 12.50 -16.17 16.48
CA LEU A 23 13.20 -15.20 15.65
C LEU A 23 13.99 -14.29 16.59
N SER A 24 15.32 -14.33 16.49
CA SER A 24 16.14 -13.29 17.09
C SER A 24 15.75 -11.96 16.44
N GLU A 25 15.26 -11.07 17.28
CA GLU A 25 14.42 -9.95 16.91
C GLU A 25 15.27 -8.83 16.31
N ARG A 26 15.39 -8.81 14.97
CA ARG A 26 15.68 -7.55 14.27
C ARG A 26 14.40 -6.73 14.35
N SER A 27 14.46 -5.56 14.98
CA SER A 27 13.34 -4.63 15.08
C SER A 27 12.92 -4.14 13.69
N ASN A 28 12.01 -4.86 13.05
CA ASN A 28 11.35 -4.42 11.84
C ASN A 28 10.27 -3.42 12.26
N ILE A 29 10.53 -2.13 12.09
CA ILE A 29 9.59 -1.06 12.45
C ILE A 29 8.44 -1.07 11.42
N PRO A 30 7.18 -1.32 11.82
CA PRO A 30 6.05 -1.39 10.91
C PRO A 30 5.67 0.00 10.37
N ARG A 31 5.06 0.05 9.17
CA ARG A 31 4.57 1.30 8.57
C ARG A 31 3.31 1.81 9.26
N ALA A 32 2.95 3.08 9.02
CA ALA A 32 1.88 3.78 9.73
C ALA A 32 0.47 3.11 9.70
N LEU A 33 0.17 2.27 8.71
CA LEU A 33 -1.07 1.47 8.70
C LEU A 33 -0.90 0.16 9.48
N GLU A 34 0.25 -0.48 9.33
CA GLU A 34 0.60 -1.75 9.97
C GLU A 34 0.73 -1.59 11.49
N ILE A 35 1.28 -0.45 11.96
CA ILE A 35 1.41 -0.13 13.40
C ILE A 35 0.06 -0.04 14.11
N ARG A 36 -1.03 0.21 13.36
CA ARG A 36 -2.39 0.24 13.90
C ARG A 36 -3.10 -1.11 13.79
N SER A 37 -2.87 -1.85 12.70
CA SER A 37 -3.59 -3.11 12.44
C SER A 37 -3.02 -4.31 13.19
N ILE A 38 -1.70 -4.39 13.36
CA ILE A 38 -1.05 -5.50 14.06
C ILE A 38 -1.53 -5.63 15.51
N PRO A 39 -1.58 -4.55 16.33
CA PRO A 39 -2.08 -4.66 17.70
C PRO A 39 -3.55 -5.09 17.75
N LEU A 40 -4.41 -4.54 16.88
CA LEU A 40 -5.85 -4.89 16.84
C LEU A 40 -6.07 -6.38 16.54
N HIS A 41 -5.36 -6.94 15.54
CA HIS A 41 -5.41 -8.38 15.24
C HIS A 41 -4.77 -9.26 16.32
N SER A 42 -3.91 -8.68 17.16
CA SER A 42 -3.28 -9.37 18.29
C SER A 42 -4.08 -9.25 19.59
N GLY A 43 -5.29 -8.69 19.56
CA GLY A 43 -6.15 -8.50 20.73
C GLY A 43 -5.77 -7.30 21.60
N ILE A 44 -4.98 -6.37 21.09
CA ILE A 44 -4.58 -5.13 21.79
C ILE A 44 -5.36 -3.96 21.19
N GLY A 45 -6.33 -3.43 21.93
CA GLY A 45 -7.26 -2.42 21.43
C GLY A 45 -8.46 -2.23 22.35
N ASP A 46 -9.49 -1.54 21.87
CA ASP A 46 -10.75 -1.38 22.61
C ASP A 46 -11.46 -2.74 22.80
N SER A 47 -11.61 -3.17 24.05
CA SER A 47 -12.10 -4.53 24.35
C SER A 47 -13.51 -4.81 23.84
N GLU A 48 -14.41 -3.83 23.88
CA GLU A 48 -15.78 -3.96 23.38
C GLU A 48 -15.79 -4.09 21.84
N SER A 49 -15.04 -3.23 21.15
CA SER A 49 -14.87 -3.29 19.70
C SER A 49 -14.24 -4.62 19.27
N LEU A 50 -13.19 -5.08 19.96
CA LEU A 50 -12.54 -6.36 19.66
C LEU A 50 -13.45 -7.57 19.90
N ALA A 51 -14.19 -7.59 21.02
CA ALA A 51 -15.15 -8.65 21.32
C ALA A 51 -16.29 -8.72 20.30
N SER A 52 -16.78 -7.56 19.82
CA SER A 52 -17.80 -7.50 18.75
C SER A 52 -17.33 -8.11 17.42
N LEU A 53 -16.02 -8.11 17.18
CA LEU A 53 -15.36 -8.67 16.00
C LEU A 53 -14.90 -10.13 16.22
N GLY A 54 -15.20 -10.74 17.37
CA GLY A 54 -14.80 -12.11 17.70
C GLY A 54 -13.31 -12.27 18.05
N ILE A 55 -12.61 -11.17 18.34
CA ILE A 55 -11.20 -11.19 18.77
C ILE A 55 -11.18 -11.18 20.29
N SER A 56 -10.46 -12.12 20.91
CA SER A 56 -10.27 -12.14 22.36
C SER A 56 -9.35 -10.98 22.76
N PRO A 57 -9.81 -10.01 23.58
CA PRO A 57 -8.95 -8.94 24.06
C PRO A 57 -7.84 -9.51 24.96
N VAL A 58 -6.60 -9.16 24.67
CA VAL A 58 -5.40 -9.45 25.46
C VAL A 58 -5.04 -8.25 26.33
N HIS A 59 -5.17 -7.03 25.78
CA HIS A 59 -4.89 -5.81 26.52
C HIS A 59 -5.80 -4.67 26.05
N ASP A 60 -6.47 -4.02 27.00
CA ASP A 60 -7.45 -2.97 26.72
C ASP A 60 -6.74 -1.62 26.50
N LEU A 61 -6.63 -1.20 25.24
CA LEU A 61 -6.03 0.08 24.83
C LEU A 61 -6.94 0.77 23.80
N PRO A 62 -7.93 1.56 24.24
CA PRO A 62 -8.97 2.10 23.35
C PRO A 62 -8.45 3.14 22.35
N SER A 63 -7.24 3.68 22.55
CA SER A 63 -6.58 4.61 21.64
C SER A 63 -5.99 3.94 20.39
N VAL A 64 -5.79 2.62 20.41
CA VAL A 64 -5.23 1.87 19.28
C VAL A 64 -6.18 1.97 18.09
N GLY A 65 -5.64 2.35 16.93
CA GLY A 65 -6.43 2.55 15.72
C GLY A 65 -7.22 3.86 15.68
N ARG A 66 -7.14 4.71 16.71
CA ARG A 66 -7.76 6.04 16.76
C ARG A 66 -6.79 7.14 16.36
N ASN A 67 -7.30 8.37 16.25
CA ASN A 67 -6.53 9.58 15.90
C ASN A 67 -5.82 9.49 14.54
N LEU A 68 -6.46 8.86 13.55
CA LEU A 68 -5.97 8.89 12.17
C LEU A 68 -6.26 10.27 11.57
N SER A 69 -5.20 11.03 11.31
CA SER A 69 -5.25 12.25 10.51
C SER A 69 -4.58 12.03 9.17
N ASP A 70 -5.18 12.54 8.11
CA ASP A 70 -4.64 12.56 6.75
C ASP A 70 -4.92 13.93 6.11
N HIS A 71 -4.23 14.24 5.01
CA HIS A 71 -4.43 15.47 4.26
C HIS A 71 -5.47 15.23 3.15
N PRO A 72 -6.71 15.74 3.29
CA PRO A 72 -7.69 15.64 2.21
C PRO A 72 -7.16 16.39 0.98
N HIS A 73 -7.29 15.78 -0.19
CA HIS A 73 -6.74 16.29 -1.44
C HIS A 73 -7.84 16.44 -2.50
N VAL A 74 -7.91 17.61 -3.12
CA VAL A 74 -8.78 17.90 -4.26
C VAL A 74 -7.91 18.22 -5.47
N ARG A 75 -8.17 17.53 -6.60
CA ARG A 75 -7.52 17.82 -7.88
C ARG A 75 -8.44 18.65 -8.75
N ILE A 76 -7.90 19.69 -9.37
CA ILE A 76 -8.58 20.53 -10.36
C ILE A 76 -7.73 20.49 -11.62
N SER A 77 -8.36 20.19 -12.75
CA SER A 77 -7.70 20.08 -14.05
C SER A 77 -8.19 21.18 -14.98
N TRP A 78 -7.27 21.74 -15.77
CA TRP A 78 -7.56 22.77 -16.76
C TRP A 78 -7.05 22.33 -18.13
N LEU A 79 -7.78 22.69 -19.19
CA LEU A 79 -7.29 22.53 -20.55
C LEU A 79 -6.20 23.57 -20.83
N VAL A 80 -5.10 23.12 -21.40
CA VAL A 80 -3.96 23.97 -21.76
C VAL A 80 -3.69 23.88 -23.25
N ASN A 81 -3.30 25.00 -23.86
CA ASN A 81 -2.87 25.02 -25.25
C ASN A 81 -1.38 24.63 -25.35
N SER A 82 -1.08 23.36 -25.07
CA SER A 82 0.27 22.81 -25.14
C SER A 82 0.21 21.32 -25.46
N THR A 83 1.17 20.84 -26.25
CA THR A 83 1.40 19.42 -26.49
C THR A 83 2.45 18.81 -25.56
N LYS A 84 3.05 19.63 -24.69
CA LYS A 84 4.09 19.24 -23.73
C LYS A 84 3.50 18.97 -22.35
N THR A 85 2.43 18.21 -22.30
CA THR A 85 1.87 17.67 -21.05
C THR A 85 2.08 16.16 -21.02
N PHE A 86 2.01 15.56 -19.83
CA PHE A 86 2.15 14.10 -19.68
C PHE A 86 0.97 13.32 -20.29
N ASP A 87 -0.14 13.99 -20.62
CA ASP A 87 -1.35 13.36 -21.19
C ASP A 87 -1.08 12.53 -22.46
N ASN A 88 -0.15 12.97 -23.30
CA ASN A 88 0.12 12.32 -24.59
C ASN A 88 0.75 10.93 -24.40
N ALA A 89 1.73 10.82 -23.50
CA ALA A 89 2.35 9.54 -23.16
C ALA A 89 1.33 8.61 -22.46
N GLU A 90 0.46 9.15 -21.61
CA GLU A 90 -0.61 8.36 -20.96
C GLU A 90 -1.63 7.81 -21.95
N ARG A 91 -1.94 8.57 -23.01
CA ARG A 91 -2.98 8.20 -23.99
C ARG A 91 -2.44 7.39 -25.17
N HIS A 92 -1.16 7.54 -25.53
CA HIS A 92 -0.57 6.93 -26.72
C HIS A 92 0.62 6.02 -26.36
N ALA A 93 0.44 4.70 -26.53
CA ALA A 93 1.44 3.69 -26.17
C ALA A 93 2.78 3.79 -26.92
N THR A 94 2.79 4.31 -28.15
CA THR A 94 4.03 4.51 -28.92
C THR A 94 4.92 5.56 -28.27
N ILE A 95 4.34 6.71 -27.89
CA ILE A 95 5.07 7.80 -27.22
C ILE A 95 5.64 7.33 -25.89
N ALA A 96 4.83 6.61 -25.08
CA ALA A 96 5.31 6.05 -23.83
C ALA A 96 6.48 5.07 -24.01
N SER A 97 6.49 4.30 -25.11
CA SER A 97 7.56 3.36 -25.40
C SER A 97 8.86 4.06 -25.83
N GLU A 98 8.74 5.14 -26.61
CA GLU A 98 9.87 5.98 -27.02
C GLU A 98 10.52 6.69 -25.81
N GLU A 99 9.70 7.28 -24.93
CA GLU A 99 10.19 7.92 -23.69
C GLU A 99 10.86 6.91 -22.75
N LEU A 100 10.33 5.68 -22.68
CA LEU A 100 10.95 4.59 -21.91
C LEU A 100 12.30 4.19 -22.49
N GLU A 101 12.41 4.05 -23.82
CA GLU A 101 13.67 3.72 -24.48
C GLU A 101 14.73 4.82 -24.26
N GLU A 102 14.33 6.09 -24.36
CA GLU A 102 15.18 7.23 -24.05
C GLU A 102 15.73 7.11 -22.62
N TRP A 103 14.86 6.90 -21.63
CA TRP A 103 15.26 6.75 -20.24
C TRP A 103 16.14 5.51 -19.99
N LEU A 104 15.85 4.39 -20.65
CA LEU A 104 16.64 3.17 -20.53
C LEU A 104 18.09 3.40 -20.98
N THR A 105 18.26 4.14 -22.08
CA THR A 105 19.55 4.37 -22.74
C THR A 105 20.36 5.50 -22.09
N THR A 106 19.71 6.63 -21.82
CA THR A 106 20.39 7.89 -21.46
C THR A 106 20.15 8.31 -20.02
N LYS A 107 19.12 7.73 -19.37
CA LYS A 107 18.63 8.16 -18.05
C LYS A 107 18.15 9.62 -18.03
N THR A 108 17.75 10.14 -19.20
CA THR A 108 17.11 11.46 -19.35
C THR A 108 15.69 11.30 -19.89
N GLY A 109 15.03 12.42 -20.21
CA GLY A 109 13.69 12.46 -20.80
C GLY A 109 12.57 12.74 -19.79
N PRO A 110 11.30 12.79 -20.22
CA PRO A 110 10.16 13.16 -19.39
C PRO A 110 9.95 12.24 -18.16
N LEU A 111 10.45 11.00 -18.20
CA LEU A 111 10.30 10.03 -17.11
C LEU A 111 11.14 10.33 -15.86
N ILE A 112 12.08 11.28 -15.93
CA ILE A 112 12.78 11.77 -14.73
C ILE A 112 12.12 12.98 -14.09
N ASP A 113 11.12 13.57 -14.75
CA ASP A 113 10.41 14.73 -14.20
C ASP A 113 9.52 14.33 -13.02
N SER A 114 9.43 15.24 -12.05
CA SER A 114 8.49 15.12 -10.93
C SER A 114 7.07 15.43 -11.38
N ILE A 115 6.09 14.81 -10.71
CA ILE A 115 4.66 15.11 -10.89
C ILE A 115 4.35 16.58 -10.56
N ILE A 116 5.17 17.22 -9.72
CA ILE A 116 5.01 18.60 -9.28
C ILE A 116 6.35 19.31 -9.36
N SER A 117 6.39 20.42 -10.10
CA SER A 117 7.56 21.32 -10.17
C SER A 117 7.42 22.56 -9.27
N GLN A 118 6.19 22.89 -8.82
CA GLN A 118 5.89 24.07 -8.02
C GLN A 118 4.87 23.74 -6.92
N ILE A 119 5.14 24.16 -5.69
CA ILE A 119 4.27 23.96 -4.52
C ILE A 119 4.06 25.30 -3.81
N GLY A 120 2.81 25.62 -3.49
CA GLY A 120 2.43 26.82 -2.74
C GLY A 120 1.76 26.45 -1.41
N TRP A 121 2.10 27.18 -0.35
CA TRP A 121 1.48 27.07 0.98
C TRP A 121 0.74 28.36 1.29
N LEU A 122 -0.57 28.29 1.46
CA LEU A 122 -1.45 29.45 1.63
C LEU A 122 -2.06 29.43 3.04
N ARG A 123 -2.28 30.62 3.60
CA ARG A 123 -3.07 30.81 4.83
C ARG A 123 -4.38 31.48 4.47
N LEU A 124 -5.40 31.26 5.29
CA LEU A 124 -6.61 32.06 5.23
C LEU A 124 -6.28 33.50 5.67
N PRO A 125 -6.91 34.53 5.09
CA PRO A 125 -6.80 35.89 5.59
C PRO A 125 -7.37 35.99 7.01
N ASP A 126 -6.86 36.94 7.81
CA ASP A 126 -7.23 37.11 9.22
C ASP A 126 -8.68 37.61 9.44
N ASN A 127 -9.36 38.01 8.35
CA ASN A 127 -10.54 38.90 8.26
C ASN A 127 -10.22 40.37 8.56
#